data_AF-A0A1B2ADH8-F1
#
_entry.id   AF-A0A1B2ADH8-F1
#
_cell.length_a   1.000
_cell.length_b   1.000
_cell.length_c   1.000
_cell.angle_alpha   90.00
_cell.angle_beta   90.00
_cell.angle_gamma   90.00
#
_symmetry.space_group_name_H-M   'P 1'
#
loop_
_entity.id
_entity.type
_entity.pdbx_description
1 polymer ?
#
loop_
_entity_poly.entity_id
_entity_poly.type
_entity_poly.pdbx_seq_one_letter_code
_entity_poly.pdbx_strand_id
1 'polypeptide(L)'
;MGVQRTLDATRDGASFAMPGPTRAQGHVHAVTVPVGSLEGASRITLRYRIDAAPGTRFYGQENGGPGWLSLFIQQRGDNWTAKGRYSTYRWYSPDNRIANLSPGTHTVSIGLDEDWNAVVAHKALKNPAAFREALANAGSVGFVFGSSSGLGHGVYATAPTRFTILDFRID
;
A
#
# COMPACT_ATOMS: atom_id res chain seq x y z
N MET A 1 -1.42 16.75 -7.00
CA MET A 1 -2.73 16.06 -7.10
C MET A 1 -2.51 14.76 -7.84
N GLY A 2 -2.74 13.62 -7.18
CA GLY A 2 -2.59 12.30 -7.79
C GLY A 2 -3.78 12.00 -8.69
N VAL A 3 -3.54 11.65 -9.94
CA VAL A 3 -4.58 11.16 -10.86
C VAL A 3 -5.01 9.79 -10.33
N GLN A 4 -6.27 9.66 -9.93
CA GLN A 4 -6.89 8.37 -9.64
C GLN A 4 -6.91 7.58 -10.95
N ARG A 5 -5.97 6.64 -11.10
CA ARG A 5 -5.98 5.71 -12.24
C ARG A 5 -6.94 4.57 -11.90
N THR A 6 -8.01 4.45 -12.68
CA THR A 6 -8.85 3.26 -12.69
C THR A 6 -7.99 2.07 -13.09
N LEU A 7 -8.09 0.96 -12.37
CA LEU A 7 -7.43 -0.27 -12.75
C LEU A 7 -8.04 -0.80 -14.04
N ASP A 8 -7.20 -1.19 -14.99
CA ASP A 8 -7.63 -1.87 -16.20
C ASP A 8 -8.01 -3.31 -15.85
N ALA A 9 -9.24 -3.72 -16.14
CA ALA A 9 -9.62 -5.13 -16.05
C ALA A 9 -8.89 -5.92 -17.14
N THR A 10 -8.12 -6.93 -16.76
CA THR A 10 -7.46 -7.84 -17.70
C THR A 10 -7.80 -9.29 -17.37
N ARG A 11 -7.52 -10.21 -18.30
CA ARG A 11 -7.73 -11.66 -18.11
C ARG A 11 -7.01 -12.20 -16.86
N ASP A 12 -5.88 -11.62 -16.50
CA ASP A 12 -5.02 -12.07 -15.39
C ASP A 12 -5.34 -11.36 -14.06
N GLY A 13 -6.23 -10.37 -14.07
CA GLY A 13 -6.56 -9.54 -12.92
C GLY A 13 -6.55 -8.03 -13.22
N ALA A 14 -6.83 -7.22 -12.21
CA ALA A 14 -6.85 -5.77 -12.34
C ALA A 14 -5.41 -5.22 -12.42
N SER A 15 -5.10 -4.40 -13.42
CA SER A 15 -3.72 -3.97 -13.69
C SER A 15 -3.59 -2.47 -13.95
N PHE A 16 -2.36 -1.96 -13.87
CA PHE A 16 -2.03 -0.61 -14.34
C PHE A 16 -0.58 -0.54 -14.81
N ALA A 17 -0.31 0.39 -15.72
CA ALA A 17 1.06 0.73 -16.10
C ALA A 17 1.69 1.62 -15.03
N MET A 18 2.87 1.23 -14.54
CA MET A 18 3.69 2.06 -13.66
C MET A 18 4.20 3.28 -14.47
N PRO A 19 4.03 4.51 -13.97
CA PRO A 19 4.61 5.70 -14.57
C PRO A 19 6.14 5.67 -14.58
N GLY A 20 6.74 6.34 -15.56
CA GLY A 20 8.18 6.35 -15.80
C GLY A 20 8.50 6.72 -17.26
N PRO A 21 9.76 6.61 -17.69
CA PRO A 21 10.95 6.13 -16.96
C PRO A 21 11.54 7.09 -15.91
N THR A 22 11.06 8.33 -15.83
CA THR A 22 11.57 9.35 -14.90
C THR A 22 10.49 9.82 -13.93
N ARG A 23 10.92 10.39 -12.79
CA ARG A 23 10.03 11.02 -11.79
C ARG A 23 9.04 12.02 -12.39
N ALA A 24 9.48 12.81 -13.38
CA ALA A 24 8.67 13.86 -14.00
C ALA A 24 7.48 13.30 -14.81
N GLN A 25 7.54 12.02 -15.19
CA GLN A 25 6.51 11.36 -16.01
C GLN A 25 5.40 10.70 -15.17
N GLY A 26 5.46 10.87 -13.86
CA GLY A 26 4.41 10.46 -12.93
C GLY A 26 4.88 9.43 -11.92
N HIS A 27 3.94 9.04 -11.06
CA HIS A 27 4.14 8.11 -9.95
C HIS A 27 2.77 7.60 -9.48
N VAL A 28 2.73 6.40 -8.92
CA VAL A 28 1.52 5.83 -8.31
C VAL A 28 1.70 5.82 -6.81
N HIS A 29 0.67 6.25 -6.08
CA HIS A 29 0.70 6.39 -4.62
C HIS A 29 0.00 5.24 -3.90
N ALA A 30 -1.18 4.86 -4.36
CA ALA A 30 -2.03 3.91 -3.66
C ALA A 30 -3.02 3.24 -4.61
N VAL A 31 -3.42 2.03 -4.23
CA VAL A 31 -4.63 1.36 -4.72
C VAL A 31 -5.45 1.02 -3.49
N THR A 32 -6.69 1.50 -3.42
CA THR A 32 -7.59 1.28 -2.29
C THR A 32 -8.92 0.72 -2.76
N VAL A 33 -9.52 -0.10 -1.90
CA VAL A 33 -10.87 -0.64 -2.04
C VAL A 33 -11.70 -0.24 -0.83
N PRO A 34 -12.94 0.25 -1.02
CA PRO A 34 -13.82 0.55 0.10
C PRO A 34 -14.21 -0.75 0.82
N VAL A 35 -14.27 -0.71 2.15
CA VAL A 35 -14.68 -1.84 2.99
C VAL A 35 -15.62 -1.38 4.12
N GLY A 36 -16.30 -2.35 4.72
CA GLY A 36 -16.96 -2.19 6.02
C GLY A 36 -15.99 -2.44 7.18
N SER A 37 -16.56 -2.70 8.36
CA SER A 37 -15.78 -3.15 9.52
C SER A 37 -14.93 -4.38 9.17
N LEU A 38 -13.70 -4.41 9.68
CA LEU A 38 -12.79 -5.56 9.64
C LEU A 38 -12.80 -6.32 10.97
N GLU A 39 -13.75 -6.04 11.85
CA GLU A 39 -13.90 -6.81 13.09
C GLU A 39 -14.18 -8.29 12.78
N GLY A 40 -13.43 -9.17 13.45
CA GLY A 40 -13.48 -10.61 13.19
C GLY A 40 -12.61 -11.09 12.02
N ALA A 41 -12.13 -10.18 11.15
CA ALA A 41 -11.13 -10.55 10.16
C ALA A 41 -9.79 -10.87 10.84
N SER A 42 -9.07 -11.80 10.24
CA SER A 42 -7.81 -12.34 10.74
C SER A 42 -6.61 -11.87 9.94
N ARG A 43 -6.78 -11.56 8.65
CA ARG A 43 -5.65 -11.36 7.74
C ARG A 43 -6.03 -10.59 6.48
N ILE A 44 -5.05 -9.88 5.92
CA ILE A 44 -5.12 -9.32 4.57
C ILE A 44 -4.01 -9.95 3.73
N THR A 45 -4.36 -10.45 2.54
CA THR A 45 -3.41 -11.03 1.58
C THR A 45 -3.53 -10.34 0.23
N LEU A 46 -2.39 -9.90 -0.30
CA LEU A 46 -2.23 -9.41 -1.67
C LEU A 46 -1.25 -10.31 -2.42
N ARG A 47 -1.68 -10.83 -3.57
CA ARG A 47 -0.80 -11.46 -4.56
C ARG A 47 -0.75 -10.57 -5.80
N TYR A 48 0.46 -10.30 -6.28
CA TYR A 48 0.66 -9.42 -7.44
C TYR A 48 1.79 -9.91 -8.34
N ARG A 49 1.78 -9.43 -9.59
CA ARG A 49 2.83 -9.64 -10.59
C ARG A 49 3.33 -8.30 -11.11
N ILE A 50 4.64 -8.19 -11.27
CA ILE A 50 5.30 -7.07 -11.93
C ILE A 50 5.97 -7.58 -13.20
N ASP A 51 5.40 -7.20 -14.34
CA ASP A 51 5.94 -7.52 -15.66
C ASP A 51 6.83 -6.36 -16.12
N ALA A 52 8.14 -6.60 -16.16
CA ALA A 52 9.14 -5.58 -16.53
C ALA A 52 10.36 -6.22 -17.20
N ALA A 53 11.06 -5.45 -18.04
CA ALA A 53 12.30 -5.89 -18.67
C ALA A 53 13.42 -6.13 -17.62
N PRO A 54 14.38 -7.04 -17.88
CA PRO A 54 15.55 -7.22 -17.02
C PRO A 54 16.27 -5.89 -16.76
N GLY A 55 16.69 -5.67 -15.52
CA GLY A 55 17.37 -4.43 -15.11
C GLY A 55 16.45 -3.25 -14.81
N THR A 56 15.13 -3.38 -14.97
CA THR A 56 14.16 -2.37 -14.51
C THR A 56 14.28 -2.16 -13.00
N ARG A 57 14.35 -0.90 -12.58
CA ARG A 57 14.40 -0.49 -11.18
C ARG A 57 13.17 0.34 -10.81
N PHE A 58 12.86 0.34 -9.52
CA PHE A 58 11.75 1.09 -8.93
C PHE A 58 12.30 2.05 -7.89
N TYR A 59 11.89 3.32 -7.97
CA TYR A 59 12.39 4.36 -7.09
C TYR A 59 11.26 5.12 -6.43
N GLY A 60 11.47 5.47 -5.16
CA GLY A 60 10.61 6.40 -4.43
C GLY A 60 10.59 7.76 -5.11
N GLN A 61 9.42 8.38 -5.19
CA GLN A 61 9.28 9.66 -5.89
C GLN A 61 9.98 10.80 -5.16
N GLU A 62 9.81 10.93 -3.84
CA GLU A 62 10.12 12.18 -3.14
C GLU A 62 11.64 12.42 -3.00
N ASN A 63 12.34 11.48 -2.34
CA ASN A 63 13.78 11.55 -2.08
C ASN A 63 14.57 10.40 -2.73
N GLY A 64 13.97 9.67 -3.68
CA GLY A 64 14.58 8.50 -4.29
C GLY A 64 14.61 7.28 -3.38
N GLY A 65 15.63 6.44 -3.54
CA GLY A 65 15.77 5.16 -2.84
C GLY A 65 14.88 4.05 -3.40
N PRO A 66 15.03 2.79 -2.93
CA PRO A 66 14.25 1.67 -3.43
C PRO A 66 12.74 1.92 -3.29
N GLY A 67 11.98 1.58 -4.34
CA GLY A 67 10.53 1.62 -4.32
C GLY A 67 9.95 0.46 -3.49
N TRP A 68 9.00 0.79 -2.62
CA TRP A 68 8.38 -0.13 -1.66
C TRP A 68 6.87 -0.29 -1.90
N LEU A 69 6.33 -1.40 -1.40
CA LEU A 69 4.90 -1.66 -1.25
C LEU A 69 4.59 -1.99 0.21
N SER A 70 3.54 -1.37 0.73
CA SER A 70 2.97 -1.68 2.04
C SER A 70 1.47 -1.89 1.91
N LEU A 71 0.91 -2.88 2.60
CA LEU A 71 -0.53 -2.94 2.85
C LEU A 71 -0.96 -1.72 3.68
N PHE A 72 -2.23 -1.38 3.57
CA PHE A 72 -2.80 -0.15 4.06
C PHE A 72 -4.20 -0.37 4.60
N ILE A 73 -4.51 0.21 5.77
CA ILE A 73 -5.84 0.27 6.36
C ILE A 73 -6.11 1.73 6.69
N GLN A 74 -7.28 2.24 6.30
CA GLN A 74 -7.75 3.58 6.63
C GLN A 74 -9.11 3.53 7.31
N GLN A 75 -9.17 4.15 8.48
CA GLN A 75 -10.39 4.39 9.23
C GLN A 75 -11.27 5.42 8.51
N ARG A 76 -12.59 5.21 8.57
CA ARG A 76 -13.59 6.16 8.06
C ARG A 76 -13.46 7.51 8.78
N GLY A 77 -13.58 8.59 8.02
CA GLY A 77 -13.48 9.95 8.55
C GLY A 77 -12.04 10.44 8.76
N ASP A 78 -11.04 9.69 8.30
CA ASP A 78 -9.67 10.20 8.21
C ASP A 78 -9.61 11.45 7.32
N ASN A 79 -8.91 12.47 7.81
CA ASN A 79 -8.71 13.72 7.11
C ASN A 79 -7.29 13.86 6.54
N TRP A 80 -6.50 12.78 6.56
CA TRP A 80 -5.15 12.69 6.01
C TRP A 80 -4.08 13.51 6.75
N THR A 81 -4.44 14.28 7.79
CA THR A 81 -3.47 15.11 8.50
C THR A 81 -2.54 14.31 9.40
N ALA A 82 -2.98 13.12 9.85
CA ALA A 82 -2.31 12.33 10.90
C ALA A 82 -2.00 13.13 12.19
N LYS A 83 -2.75 14.21 12.45
CA LYS A 83 -2.59 15.06 13.64
C LYS A 83 -3.69 14.82 14.66
N GLY A 84 -3.35 14.94 15.95
CA GLY A 84 -4.29 14.74 17.04
C GLY A 84 -4.95 13.36 16.96
N ARG A 85 -6.29 13.32 17.01
CA ARG A 85 -7.05 12.07 16.94
C ARG A 85 -6.84 11.28 15.64
N TYR A 86 -6.43 11.93 14.55
CA TYR A 86 -6.24 11.29 13.24
C TYR A 86 -4.88 10.57 13.11
N SER A 87 -4.01 10.66 14.12
CA SER A 87 -2.69 10.02 14.16
C SER A 87 -2.71 8.50 13.99
N THR A 88 -3.81 7.85 14.38
CA THR A 88 -4.02 6.40 14.32
C THR A 88 -5.12 6.00 13.34
N TYR A 89 -5.51 6.88 12.42
CA TYR A 89 -6.57 6.58 11.44
C TYR A 89 -6.04 5.87 10.20
N ARG A 90 -4.72 5.74 10.05
CA ARG A 90 -4.07 5.01 8.96
C ARG A 90 -3.00 4.10 9.53
N TRP A 91 -3.03 2.85 9.08
CA TRP A 91 -2.11 1.80 9.48
C TRP A 91 -1.46 1.16 8.25
N TYR A 92 -0.17 0.91 8.36
CA TYR A 92 0.69 0.33 7.34
C TYR A 92 1.29 -0.98 7.81
N SER A 93 1.80 -1.77 6.87
CA SER A 93 2.48 -3.04 7.14
C SER A 93 3.55 -2.89 8.23
N PRO A 94 3.76 -3.92 9.06
CA PRO A 94 4.94 -4.02 9.92
C PRO A 94 6.23 -3.84 9.11
N ASP A 95 7.29 -3.32 9.74
CA ASP A 95 8.53 -2.92 9.06
C ASP A 95 9.17 -4.10 8.28
N ASN A 96 9.11 -5.31 8.83
CA ASN A 96 9.61 -6.54 8.22
C ASN A 96 8.69 -7.15 7.15
N ARG A 97 7.54 -6.52 6.88
CA ARG A 97 6.56 -6.94 5.85
C ARG A 97 6.45 -5.95 4.69
N ILE A 98 7.14 -4.80 4.77
CA ILE A 98 7.23 -3.86 3.65
C ILE A 98 8.06 -4.51 2.53
N ALA A 99 7.47 -4.64 1.35
CA ALA A 99 8.08 -5.33 0.22
C ALA A 99 8.89 -4.38 -0.66
N ASN A 100 10.12 -4.76 -1.00
CA ASN A 100 10.85 -4.12 -2.10
C ASN A 100 10.22 -4.52 -3.44
N LEU A 101 10.00 -3.54 -4.32
CA LEU A 101 9.48 -3.82 -5.65
C LEU A 101 10.55 -4.42 -6.55
N SER A 102 10.20 -5.52 -7.21
CA SER A 102 11.04 -6.19 -8.20
C SER A 102 10.17 -6.94 -9.22
N PRO A 103 10.68 -7.20 -10.43
CA PRO A 103 9.95 -8.00 -11.42
C PRO A 103 9.62 -9.40 -10.88
N GLY A 104 8.51 -9.97 -11.32
CA GLY A 104 8.05 -11.31 -10.93
C GLY A 104 6.76 -11.33 -10.10
N THR A 105 6.41 -12.50 -9.57
CA THR A 105 5.22 -12.72 -8.77
C THR A 105 5.55 -12.72 -7.28
N HIS A 106 4.73 -12.01 -6.51
CA HIS A 106 4.93 -11.78 -5.09
C HIS A 106 3.65 -12.02 -4.31
N THR A 107 3.78 -12.31 -3.02
CA THR A 107 2.66 -12.40 -2.09
C THR A 107 3.03 -11.71 -0.79
N VAL A 108 2.18 -10.80 -0.34
CA VAL A 108 2.25 -10.14 0.95
C VAL A 108 1.02 -10.56 1.73
N SER A 109 1.21 -11.18 2.88
CA SER A 109 0.15 -11.69 3.73
C SER A 109 0.46 -11.31 5.17
N ILE A 110 -0.44 -10.56 5.81
CA ILE A 110 -0.20 -9.95 7.11
C ILE A 110 -1.42 -10.20 8.00
N GLY A 111 -1.19 -10.78 9.17
CA GLY A 111 -2.21 -10.95 10.20
C GLY A 111 -2.65 -9.62 10.78
N LEU A 112 -3.95 -9.50 11.09
CA LEU A 112 -4.51 -8.33 11.80
C LEU A 112 -4.18 -8.36 13.31
N ASP A 113 -3.35 -9.28 13.75
CA ASP A 113 -2.73 -9.38 15.07
C ASP A 113 -1.23 -9.01 15.07
N GLU A 114 -0.63 -8.77 13.89
CA GLU A 114 0.78 -8.34 13.76
C GLU A 114 0.98 -6.87 14.18
N ASP A 115 2.24 -6.43 14.30
CA ASP A 115 2.56 -5.09 14.80
C ASP A 115 2.49 -3.99 13.72
N TRP A 116 1.26 -3.69 13.29
CA TRP A 116 0.98 -2.66 12.29
C TRP A 116 1.48 -1.27 12.73
N ASN A 117 1.85 -0.46 11.74
CA ASN A 117 2.45 0.86 11.91
C ASN A 117 1.44 1.98 11.67
N ALA A 118 1.14 2.81 12.67
CA ALA A 118 0.42 4.06 12.43
C ALA A 118 1.35 5.09 11.78
N VAL A 119 0.77 6.11 11.12
CA VAL A 119 1.52 7.17 10.42
C VAL A 119 2.58 7.85 11.29
N VAL A 120 2.30 8.09 12.58
CA VAL A 120 3.19 8.84 13.49
C VAL A 120 3.93 7.93 14.49
N ALA A 121 4.50 6.83 14.00
CA ALA A 121 5.36 5.90 14.77
C ALA A 121 4.67 5.20 15.96
N HIS A 122 3.33 5.14 15.99
CA HIS A 122 2.64 4.24 16.92
C HIS A 122 2.62 2.81 16.35
N LYS A 123 2.77 1.83 17.26
CA LYS A 123 2.78 0.40 16.97
C LYS A 123 1.49 -0.22 17.47
N ALA A 124 0.86 -1.10 16.70
CA ALA A 124 -0.43 -1.71 17.04
C ALA A 124 -0.35 -2.49 18.35
N LEU A 125 0.73 -3.24 18.58
CA LEU A 125 0.93 -3.98 19.83
C LEU A 125 1.13 -3.06 21.05
N LYS A 126 1.58 -1.81 20.83
CA LYS A 126 1.72 -0.79 21.88
C LYS A 126 0.47 0.07 22.05
N ASN A 127 -0.43 0.09 21.07
CA ASN A 127 -1.70 0.80 21.12
C ASN A 127 -2.85 -0.04 20.53
N PRO A 128 -3.17 -1.19 21.16
CA PRO A 128 -4.12 -2.15 20.61
C PRO A 128 -5.56 -1.62 20.58
N ALA A 129 -5.90 -0.67 21.46
CA ALA A 129 -7.21 -0.03 21.45
C ALA A 129 -7.44 0.79 20.18
N ALA A 130 -6.46 1.64 19.82
CA ALA A 130 -6.56 2.46 18.60
C ALA A 130 -6.57 1.60 17.33
N PHE A 131 -5.80 0.50 17.30
CA PHE A 131 -5.81 -0.38 16.15
C PHE A 131 -7.16 -1.12 16.02
N ARG A 132 -7.72 -1.65 17.12
CA ARG A 132 -9.07 -2.24 17.11
C ARG A 132 -10.14 -1.24 16.67
N GLU A 133 -10.05 0.02 17.10
CA GLU A 133 -10.97 1.07 16.65
C GLU A 133 -10.88 1.30 15.15
N ALA A 134 -9.66 1.32 14.59
CA ALA A 134 -9.45 1.47 13.15
C ALA A 134 -9.99 0.28 12.36
N LEU A 135 -9.90 -0.96 12.89
CA LEU A 135 -10.50 -2.15 12.28
C LEU A 135 -12.03 -2.10 12.33
N ALA A 136 -12.61 -1.80 13.49
CA ALA A 136 -14.06 -1.70 13.66
C ALA A 136 -14.68 -0.59 12.79
N ASN A 137 -13.94 0.49 12.55
CA ASN A 137 -14.37 1.64 11.77
C ASN A 137 -13.64 1.75 10.42
N ALA A 138 -13.18 0.64 9.86
CA ALA A 138 -12.52 0.64 8.56
C ALA A 138 -13.42 1.28 7.48
N GLY A 139 -12.78 2.09 6.63
CA GLY A 139 -13.41 2.74 5.48
C GLY A 139 -12.79 2.27 4.16
N SER A 140 -11.48 2.06 4.14
CA SER A 140 -10.79 1.46 2.99
C SER A 140 -9.60 0.62 3.42
N VAL A 141 -9.27 -0.37 2.60
CA VAL A 141 -8.01 -1.13 2.68
C VAL A 141 -7.34 -1.13 1.31
N GLY A 142 -6.08 -1.57 1.26
CA GLY A 142 -5.40 -1.79 0.00
C GLY A 142 -3.90 -1.81 0.19
N PHE A 143 -3.19 -1.14 -0.70
CA PHE A 143 -1.75 -1.00 -0.62
C PHE A 143 -1.29 0.36 -1.12
N VAL A 144 -0.17 0.81 -0.58
CA VAL A 144 0.49 2.06 -0.92
C VAL A 144 1.89 1.80 -1.44
N PHE A 145 2.35 2.69 -2.29
CA PHE A 145 3.71 2.74 -2.81
C PHE A 145 4.46 3.91 -2.19
N GLY A 146 5.75 3.71 -1.93
CA GLY A 146 6.59 4.76 -1.38
C GLY A 146 8.05 4.33 -1.28
N SER A 147 8.75 4.91 -0.33
CA SER A 147 10.13 4.53 0.03
C SER A 147 10.39 4.89 1.50
N SER A 148 11.66 4.86 1.91
CA SER A 148 12.08 5.30 3.24
C SER A 148 11.72 6.76 3.56
N SER A 149 11.41 7.59 2.57
CA SER A 149 10.96 8.97 2.79
C SER A 149 9.47 9.09 3.14
N GLY A 150 8.68 8.04 2.90
CA GLY A 150 7.26 8.02 3.22
C GLY A 150 6.48 6.96 2.46
N LEU A 151 5.64 6.22 3.19
CA LEU A 151 4.66 5.31 2.60
C LEU A 151 3.49 6.13 2.03
N GLY A 152 3.08 5.83 0.80
CA GLY A 152 2.07 6.61 0.08
C GLY A 152 2.60 7.84 -0.65
N HIS A 153 3.92 8.07 -0.67
CA HIS A 153 4.54 9.17 -1.41
C HIS A 153 4.82 8.83 -2.89
N GLY A 154 4.63 7.56 -3.23
CA GLY A 154 4.58 7.05 -4.58
C GLY A 154 5.91 6.58 -5.14
N VAL A 155 5.79 5.80 -6.21
CA VAL A 155 6.91 5.15 -6.91
C VAL A 155 6.78 5.34 -8.42
N TYR A 156 7.92 5.39 -9.09
CA TYR A 156 8.04 5.28 -10.55
C TYR A 156 8.99 4.14 -10.94
N ALA A 157 8.85 3.62 -12.17
CA ALA A 157 9.73 2.60 -12.74
C ALA A 157 10.69 3.23 -13.76
N THR A 158 11.89 2.67 -13.93
CA THR A 158 12.88 3.19 -14.91
C THR A 158 12.66 2.70 -16.34
N ALA A 159 11.67 1.83 -16.56
CA ALA A 159 11.30 1.30 -17.87
C ALA A 159 9.82 0.91 -17.88
N PRO A 160 9.19 0.74 -19.07
CA PRO A 160 7.80 0.30 -19.17
C PRO A 160 7.55 -0.95 -18.33
N THR A 161 6.57 -0.86 -17.44
CA THR A 161 6.26 -1.90 -16.47
C THR A 161 4.76 -1.99 -16.25
N ARG A 162 4.24 -3.20 -16.08
CA ARG A 162 2.85 -3.45 -15.67
C ARG A 162 2.82 -4.06 -14.27
N PHE A 163 1.97 -3.49 -13.42
CA PHE A 163 1.60 -4.08 -12.14
C PHE A 163 0.22 -4.73 -12.28
N THR A 164 0.11 -5.99 -11.91
CA THR A 164 -1.15 -6.75 -11.99
C THR A 164 -1.48 -7.32 -10.61
N ILE A 165 -2.66 -7.00 -10.10
CA ILE A 165 -3.22 -7.61 -8.89
C ILE A 165 -3.79 -8.95 -9.30
N LEU A 166 -3.20 -10.04 -8.78
CA LEU A 166 -3.64 -11.40 -9.07
C LEU A 166 -4.69 -11.88 -8.07
N ASP A 167 -4.56 -11.47 -6.81
CA ASP A 167 -5.52 -11.76 -5.74
C ASP A 167 -5.44 -10.68 -4.65
N PHE A 168 -6.57 -10.31 -4.09
CA PHE A 168 -6.66 -9.45 -2.91
C PHE A 168 -7.81 -9.93 -2.04
N ARG A 169 -7.48 -10.48 -0.88
CA ARG A 169 -8.45 -11.10 0.02
C ARG A 169 -8.27 -10.65 1.46
N ILE A 170 -9.40 -10.66 2.17
CA ILE A 170 -9.52 -10.44 3.59
C ILE A 170 -10.14 -11.72 4.13
N ASP A 171 -9.43 -12.37 5.06
CA ASP A 171 -9.84 -13.65 5.66
C ASP A 171 -10.51 -13.43 7.01
#